data_AF-A0ABD5IVZ9-F1
#
_entry.id   AF-A0ABD5IVZ9-F1
#
_cell.length_a   1.000
_cell.length_b   1.000
_cell.length_c   1.000
_cell.angle_alpha   90.00
_cell.angle_beta   90.00
_cell.angle_gamma   90.00
#
_symmetry.space_group_name_H-M   'P 1'
#
loop_
_entity.id
_entity.type
_entity.pdbx_description
1 polymer ?
#
loop_
_entity_poly.entity_id
_entity_poly.type
_entity_poly.pdbx_seq_one_letter_code
_entity_poly.pdbx_strand_id
1 'polypeptide(L)' 'YYLNKYETFEELSKAIDDYICFYNHDRYQKRLNGLSPMEYRAKAA' A
#
# COMPACT_ATOMS: atom_id res chain seq x y z
N TYR A 1 0.69 -15.01 -14.27
CA TYR A 1 0.88 -13.57 -14.02
C TYR A 1 2.18 -13.40 -13.26
N TYR A 2 3.19 -12.79 -13.88
CA TYR A 2 4.40 -12.29 -13.21
C TYR A 2 4.39 -10.77 -13.42
N LEU A 3 3.71 -10.03 -12.53
CA LEU A 3 3.47 -8.60 -12.69
C LEU A 3 4.77 -7.80 -12.72
N ASN A 4 5.78 -8.22 -11.95
CA ASN A 4 7.11 -7.64 -11.93
C ASN A 4 8.16 -8.74 -11.83
N LYS A 5 9.35 -8.45 -12.37
CA LYS A 5 10.59 -9.17 -12.11
C LYS A 5 11.55 -8.19 -11.47
N TYR A 6 12.30 -8.66 -10.48
CA TYR A 6 13.30 -7.87 -9.76
C TYR A 6 14.64 -8.57 -9.96
N GLU A 7 15.65 -7.80 -10.34
CA GLU A 7 16.98 -8.34 -10.62
C GLU A 7 17.82 -8.40 -9.34
N THR A 8 17.48 -7.58 -8.34
CA THR A 8 18.16 -7.53 -7.05
C THR A 8 17.19 -7.66 -5.87
N PHE A 9 17.75 -8.04 -4.72
CA PHE A 9 17.00 -8.08 -3.47
C PHE A 9 16.55 -6.66 -3.05
N GLU A 10 17.40 -5.67 -3.27
CA GLU A 10 17.14 -4.27 -2.94
C GLU A 10 15.94 -3.72 -3.73
N GLU A 11 15.82 -4.06 -5.01
CA GLU A 11 14.67 -3.70 -5.84
C GLU A 11 13.38 -4.34 -5.30
N LEU A 12 13.44 -5.63 -4.95
CA LEU A 12 12.30 -6.33 -4.36
C LEU A 12 11.90 -5.71 -3.02
N SER A 13 12.87 -5.43 -2.14
CA SER A 13 12.61 -4.82 -0.83
C SER A 13 11.94 -3.47 -0.99
N LYS A 14 12.48 -2.62 -1.87
CA LYS A 14 11.91 -1.30 -2.14
C LYS A 14 10.48 -1.40 -2.67
N ALA A 15 10.23 -2.33 -3.60
CA ALA A 15 8.88 -2.54 -4.14
C ALA A 15 7.88 -2.99 -3.06
N ILE A 16 8.32 -3.79 -2.08
CA ILE A 16 7.50 -4.18 -0.92
C ILE A 16 7.21 -2.96 -0.03
N ASP A 17 8.23 -2.16 0.29
CA ASP A 17 8.09 -0.96 1.12
C ASP A 17 7.14 0.06 0.47
N ASP A 18 7.32 0.31 -0.83
CA ASP A 18 6.45 1.19 -1.62
C ASP A 18 5.00 0.68 -1.63
N TYR A 19 4.80 -0.64 -1.75
CA TYR A 19 3.47 -1.24 -1.70
C TYR A 19 2.82 -1.12 -0.31
N ILE A 20 3.59 -1.28 0.77
CA ILE A 20 3.10 -1.09 2.14
C ILE A 20 2.66 0.36 2.36
N CYS A 21 3.47 1.33 1.90
CA CYS A 21 3.14 2.76 1.95
C CYS A 21 1.84 3.04 1.20
N PHE A 22 1.76 2.63 -0.06
CA PHE A 22 0.54 2.76 -0.89
C PHE A 22 -0.68 2.13 -0.19
N TYR A 23 -0.54 0.92 0.35
CA TYR A 23 -1.64 0.23 1.03
C TYR A 23 -2.17 1.03 2.22
N ASN A 24 -1.29 1.61 3.01
CA ASN A 24 -1.66 2.30 4.24
C ASN A 24 -2.20 3.72 4.00
N HIS A 25 -1.70 4.42 2.98
CA HIS A 25 -1.95 5.84 2.79
C HIS A 25 -2.88 6.16 1.62
N ASP A 26 -2.82 5.39 0.54
CA ASP A 26 -3.43 5.77 -0.74
C ASP A 26 -4.47 4.76 -1.24
N ARG A 27 -4.42 3.51 -0.75
CA ARG A 27 -5.29 2.45 -1.25
C ARG A 27 -6.74 2.73 -0.90
N TYR A 28 -7.55 2.94 -1.94
CA TYR A 28 -9.00 2.98 -1.84
C TYR A 28 -9.56 1.66 -1.28
N GLN A 29 -10.27 1.74 -0.16
CA GLN A 29 -10.95 0.59 0.43
C GLN A 29 -12.45 0.82 0.50
N LYS A 30 -13.22 0.08 -0.31
CA LYS A 30 -14.70 0.17 -0.33
C LYS A 30 -15.33 -0.02 1.05
N ARG A 31 -14.77 -0.91 1.89
CA ARG A 31 -15.24 -1.15 3.27
C ARG A 31 -15.01 0.03 4.21
N LEU A 32 -14.06 0.91 3.88
CA LEU A 32 -13.74 2.12 4.64
C LEU A 32 -14.35 3.36 3.96
N ASN A 33 -15.43 3.18 3.19
CA ASN A 33 -16.06 4.26 2.41
C ASN A 33 -15.09 4.98 1.47
N GLY A 34 -14.11 4.24 0.94
CA GLY A 34 -13.11 4.76 0.02
C GLY A 34 -11.89 5.41 0.65
N LEU A 35 -11.84 5.47 1.98
CA LEU A 35 -10.67 5.96 2.71
C LEU A 35 -9.56 4.90 2.70
N SER A 36 -8.32 5.38 2.79
CA SER A 36 -7.19 4.53 3.13
C SER A 36 -7.22 4.13 4.61
N PRO A 37 -6.48 3.07 5.01
CA PRO A 37 -6.37 2.69 6.41
C PRO A 37 -5.99 3.84 7.35
N MET A 38 -5.05 4.68 6.95
CA MET A 38 -4.60 5.82 7.75
C MET A 38 -5.67 6.91 7.86
N GLU A 39 -6.30 7.27 6.75
CA GLU A 39 -7.38 8.27 6.74
C GLU A 39 -8.57 7.82 7.60
N TYR A 40 -8.93 6.54 7.53
CA TYR A 40 -9.99 5.98 8.36
C TYR A 40 -9.65 6.06 9.86
N ARG A 41 -8.40 5.74 10.25
CA ARG A 41 -7.94 5.87 11.64
C ARG A 41 -7.96 7.33 12.11
N ALA A 42 -7.52 8.27 11.27
CA ALA A 42 -7.53 9.69 11.60
C ALA A 42 -8.94 10.25 11.82
N LYS A 43 -9.94 9.74 11.09
CA LYS A 43 -11.35 10.12 11.24
C LYS A 43 -12.04 9.52 12.47
N ALA A 44 -11.51 8.41 12.99
CA ALA A 44 -12.04 7.72 14.16
C ALA A 44 -11.46 8.23 15.50
N ALA A 45 -10.46 9.12 15.45
CA ALA A 45 -9.87 9.81 16.60
C ALA A 45 -10.71 11.04 16.98
#